data_AF-A0A2D6X1G4-F1
#
_entry.id   AF-A0A2D6X1G4-F1
#
_cell.length_a   1.000
_cell.length_b   1.000
_cell.length_c   1.000
_cell.angle_alpha   90.00
_cell.angle_beta   90.00
_cell.angle_gamma   90.00
#
_symmetry.space_group_name_H-M   'P 1'
#
loop_
_entity.id
_entity.type
_entity.pdbx_description
1 polymer ?
#
loop_
_entity_poly.entity_id
_entity_poly.type
_entity_poly.pdbx_seq_one_letter_code
_entity_poly.pdbx_strand_id
1 'polypeptide(L)'
;MARWENENLEGLNLPDPEKKVYTFFGVGGEESKENDAFVKVVDNGGFMTYYIKYGRGDLLDPLGTDRGKHSRPYFDFKKVNEDVYNYYMQYITNSERIFLTRARRALMEIN
;
A
#
# COMPACT_ATOMS: atom_id res chain seq x y z
N MET A 1 17.81 29.48 -37.70
CA MET A 1 17.19 30.02 -36.46
C MET A 1 15.85 29.33 -36.29
N ALA A 2 15.73 28.45 -35.28
CA ALA A 2 14.59 27.57 -35.13
C ALA A 2 13.33 28.34 -34.70
N ARG A 3 12.23 28.17 -35.46
CA ARG A 3 10.90 28.73 -35.21
C ARG A 3 10.15 27.90 -34.16
N TRP A 4 10.44 28.08 -32.88
CA TRP A 4 9.76 27.37 -31.78
C TRP A 4 9.37 28.33 -30.66
N GLU A 5 8.80 29.48 -31.00
CA GLU A 5 8.22 30.38 -29.99
C GLU A 5 6.70 30.32 -30.09
N ASN A 6 6.10 29.74 -29.05
CA ASN A 6 4.72 29.93 -28.57
C ASN A 6 3.61 29.10 -29.24
N GLU A 7 3.64 27.78 -29.07
CA GLU A 7 2.38 27.02 -28.98
C GLU A 7 1.87 27.12 -27.53
N ASN A 8 0.96 28.07 -27.31
CA ASN A 8 0.34 28.31 -26.01
C ASN A 8 -0.68 27.17 -25.74
N LEU A 9 -0.28 26.19 -24.92
CA LEU A 9 -1.06 24.98 -24.61
C LEU A 9 -2.18 25.20 -23.57
N GLU A 10 -2.50 26.46 -23.23
CA GLU A 10 -3.45 26.84 -22.17
C GLU A 10 -4.92 26.48 -22.47
N GLY A 11 -5.23 25.98 -23.67
CA GLY A 11 -6.58 25.57 -24.08
C GLY A 11 -6.91 24.08 -23.90
N LEU A 12 -5.98 23.27 -23.37
CA LEU A 12 -6.22 21.85 -23.18
C LEU A 12 -7.07 21.64 -21.91
N ASN A 13 -8.37 21.46 -22.09
CA ASN A 13 -9.31 21.08 -21.04
C ASN A 13 -9.04 19.61 -20.66
N LEU A 14 -7.92 19.40 -19.97
CA LEU A 14 -7.54 18.10 -19.42
C LEU A 14 -8.60 17.73 -18.39
N PRO A 15 -9.22 16.52 -18.49
CA PRO A 15 -10.11 16.07 -17.44
C PRO A 15 -9.37 16.11 -16.11
N ASP A 16 -10.03 16.61 -15.06
CA ASP A 16 -9.46 16.68 -13.72
C ASP A 16 -8.83 15.34 -13.36
N PRO A 17 -7.56 15.31 -12.90
CA PRO A 17 -6.92 14.07 -12.55
C PRO A 17 -7.79 13.36 -11.51
N GLU A 18 -8.18 12.12 -11.80
CA GLU A 18 -8.98 11.29 -10.89
C GLU A 18 -8.40 11.40 -9.48
N LYS A 19 -9.20 11.89 -8.53
CA LYS A 19 -8.74 12.13 -7.16
C LYS A 19 -8.43 10.79 -6.50
N LYS A 20 -7.14 10.43 -6.45
CA LYS A 20 -6.66 9.26 -5.73
C LYS A 20 -6.63 9.55 -4.25
N VAL A 21 -7.44 8.84 -3.47
CA VAL A 21 -7.43 8.94 -2.01
C VAL A 21 -6.51 7.86 -1.46
N TYR A 22 -5.56 8.26 -0.62
CA TYR A 22 -4.60 7.36 0.01
C TYR A 22 -4.93 7.23 1.49
N THR A 23 -5.27 6.02 1.93
CA THR A 23 -5.48 5.71 3.35
C THR A 23 -4.37 4.76 3.81
N PHE A 24 -3.82 5.02 4.98
CA PHE A 24 -2.68 4.31 5.53
C PHE A 24 -3.05 3.74 6.90
N PHE A 25 -2.72 2.47 7.15
CA PHE A 25 -3.02 1.82 8.43
C PHE A 25 -1.74 1.38 9.14
N GLY A 26 -1.68 1.71 10.43
CA GLY A 26 -0.62 1.35 11.36
C GLY A 26 -0.98 0.13 12.20
N VAL A 27 -0.17 -0.12 13.23
CA VAL A 27 -0.41 -1.20 14.19
C VAL A 27 -1.74 -0.97 14.94
N GLY A 28 -2.55 -2.01 15.13
CA GLY A 28 -3.88 -1.91 15.72
C GLY A 28 -5.01 -1.68 14.70
N GLY A 29 -4.68 -1.40 13.44
CA GLY A 29 -5.66 -1.15 12.38
C GLY A 29 -6.18 0.29 12.36
N GLU A 30 -5.51 1.18 13.09
CA GLU A 30 -5.80 2.61 13.11
C GLU A 30 -5.14 3.32 11.93
N GLU A 31 -5.76 4.42 11.48
CA GLU A 31 -5.16 5.27 10.46
C GLU A 31 -3.86 5.89 10.98
N SER A 32 -2.80 5.79 10.19
CA SER A 32 -1.47 6.27 10.57
C SER A 32 -0.83 7.13 9.50
N LYS A 33 0.27 7.78 9.85
CA LYS A 33 1.12 8.48 8.89
C LYS A 33 1.81 7.46 7.99
N GLU A 34 2.08 7.83 6.74
CA GLU A 34 2.74 6.98 5.73
C GLU A 34 4.03 6.30 6.25
N ASN A 35 4.83 7.01 7.06
CA ASN A 35 6.07 6.47 7.62
C ASN A 35 5.85 5.27 8.55
N ASP A 36 4.76 5.27 9.32
CA ASP A 36 4.41 4.23 10.30
C ASP A 36 3.36 3.25 9.78
N ALA A 37 3.01 3.38 8.50
CA ALA A 37 2.02 2.55 7.85
C ALA A 37 2.62 1.21 7.41
N PHE A 38 1.84 0.16 7.63
CA PHE A 38 2.10 -1.21 7.15
C PHE A 38 1.19 -1.56 5.98
N VAL A 39 0.04 -0.92 5.90
CA VAL A 39 -0.95 -1.14 4.85
C VAL A 39 -1.29 0.21 4.23
N LYS A 40 -1.44 0.21 2.91
CA LYS A 40 -1.85 1.35 2.11
C LYS A 40 -3.02 0.93 1.24
N VAL A 41 -4.10 1.69 1.28
CA VAL A 41 -5.27 1.53 0.43
C VAL A 41 -5.36 2.75 -0.47
N VAL A 42 -5.53 2.50 -1.77
CA VAL A 42 -5.68 3.54 -2.78
C VAL A 42 -7.07 3.39 -3.38
N ASP A 43 -7.90 4.41 -3.19
CA ASP A 43 -9.20 4.50 -3.85
C ASP A 43 -9.07 5.37 -5.11
N ASN A 44 -9.35 4.76 -6.26
CA ASN A 44 -9.40 5.41 -7.57
C ASN A 44 -10.86 5.57 -8.02
N GLY A 45 -11.70 6.21 -7.20
CA GLY A 45 -13.07 6.57 -7.57
C GLY A 45 -13.98 5.37 -7.87
N GLY A 46 -13.81 4.27 -7.12
CA GLY A 46 -14.62 3.04 -7.27
C GLY A 46 -13.80 1.75 -7.35
N PHE A 47 -12.49 1.85 -7.58
CA PHE A 47 -11.57 0.72 -7.53
C PHE A 47 -10.60 0.87 -6.36
N MET A 48 -10.71 -0.02 -5.38
CA MET A 48 -9.76 -0.11 -4.28
C MET A 48 -8.57 -0.97 -4.67
N THR A 49 -7.37 -0.43 -4.48
CA THR A 49 -6.13 -1.18 -4.62
C THR A 49 -5.43 -1.27 -3.27
N TYR A 50 -5.13 -2.50 -2.85
CA TYR A 50 -4.50 -2.78 -1.56
C TYR A 50 -3.00 -2.99 -1.73
N TYR A 51 -2.24 -2.42 -0.81
CA TYR A 51 -0.80 -2.55 -0.74
C TYR A 51 -0.37 -2.87 0.68
N ILE A 52 0.58 -3.78 0.84
CA ILE A 52 1.16 -4.15 2.13
C ILE A 52 2.68 -4.01 2.05
N LYS A 53 3.28 -3.58 3.16
CA LYS A 53 4.73 -3.46 3.27
C LYS A 53 5.38 -4.85 3.21
N TYR A 54 6.33 -4.99 2.29
CA TYR A 54 6.96 -6.24 1.93
C TYR A 54 8.49 -6.05 1.87
N GLY A 55 9.24 -7.07 2.30
CA GLY A 55 10.68 -7.07 2.15
C GLY A 55 11.31 -8.36 2.67
N ARG A 56 12.58 -8.59 2.33
CA ARG A 56 13.28 -9.86 2.61
C ARG A 56 12.54 -11.11 2.10
N GLY A 57 11.73 -10.96 1.05
CA GLY A 57 10.95 -12.05 0.48
C GLY A 57 9.65 -12.39 1.22
N ASP A 58 9.24 -11.60 2.21
CA ASP A 58 8.03 -11.88 2.99
C ASP A 58 7.24 -10.59 3.34
N LEU A 59 5.98 -10.77 3.74
CA LEU A 59 5.17 -9.73 4.38
C LEU A 59 5.84 -9.31 5.68
N LEU A 60 5.90 -7.99 5.89
CA LEU A 60 6.49 -7.41 7.08
C LEU A 60 5.73 -7.88 8.33
N ASP A 61 6.44 -8.12 9.43
CA ASP A 61 5.81 -8.48 10.70
C ASP A 61 5.83 -7.29 11.68
N PRO A 62 4.75 -6.49 11.78
CA PRO A 62 4.65 -5.33 12.68
C PRO A 62 4.72 -5.67 14.17
N LEU A 63 4.24 -6.85 14.57
CA LEU A 63 4.03 -7.22 15.98
C LEU A 63 5.11 -8.17 16.50
N GLY A 64 5.90 -8.78 15.61
CA GLY A 64 6.99 -9.68 15.92
C GLY A 64 8.34 -9.17 15.45
N THR A 65 8.93 -9.86 14.48
CA THR A 65 10.36 -9.77 14.17
C THR A 65 10.79 -8.43 13.57
N ASP A 66 9.88 -7.75 12.89
CA ASP A 66 10.16 -6.49 12.19
C ASP A 66 9.54 -5.26 12.86
N ARG A 67 9.11 -5.42 14.12
CA ARG A 67 8.66 -4.31 14.96
C ARG A 67 9.70 -3.19 14.99
N GLY A 68 9.28 -1.99 14.58
CA GLY A 68 10.13 -0.79 14.54
C GLY A 68 11.20 -0.78 13.43
N LYS A 69 11.22 -1.77 12.54
CA LYS A 69 12.16 -1.84 11.41
C LYS A 69 11.53 -1.40 10.09
N HIS A 70 10.28 -0.97 10.12
CA HIS A 70 9.46 -0.65 8.94
C HIS A 70 9.94 0.57 8.15
N SER A 71 10.77 1.45 8.71
CA SER A 71 11.32 2.61 7.98
C SER A 71 12.57 2.30 7.15
N ARG A 72 13.03 1.03 7.15
CA ARG A 72 14.27 0.67 6.44
C ARG A 72 14.06 0.66 4.92
N PRO A 73 15.09 1.04 4.14
CA PRO A 73 14.97 1.32 2.70
C PRO A 73 14.67 0.10 1.82
N TYR A 74 14.77 -1.12 2.36
CA TYR A 74 14.47 -2.36 1.62
C TYR A 74 13.05 -2.88 1.88
N PHE A 75 12.22 -2.10 2.59
CA PHE A 75 10.81 -2.38 2.81
C PHE A 75 9.96 -1.44 1.98
N ASP A 76 9.30 -2.00 0.96
CA ASP A 76 8.45 -1.25 0.05
C ASP A 76 7.02 -1.78 0.06
N PHE A 77 6.08 -0.97 -0.42
CA PHE A 77 4.69 -1.38 -0.56
C PHE A 77 4.52 -2.24 -1.81
N LYS A 78 4.12 -3.50 -1.62
CA LYS A 78 3.76 -4.43 -2.69
C LYS A 78 2.24 -4.45 -2.84
N LYS A 79 1.75 -4.38 -4.09
CA LYS A 79 0.34 -4.58 -4.41
C LYS A 79 -0.08 -6.00 -4.05
N VAL A 80 -1.22 -6.15 -3.39
CA VAL A 80 -1.77 -7.44 -2.96
C VAL A 80 -3.25 -7.58 -3.34
N ASN A 81 -3.74 -8.81 -3.32
CA ASN A 81 -5.17 -9.08 -3.46
C ASN A 81 -5.92 -8.76 -2.16
N GLU A 82 -7.24 -8.64 -2.30
CA GLU A 82 -8.16 -8.37 -1.20
C GLU A 82 -8.08 -9.43 -0.09
N ASP A 83 -7.94 -10.71 -0.42
CA ASP A 83 -7.83 -11.79 0.58
C ASP A 83 -6.59 -11.64 1.47
N VAL A 84 -5.45 -11.33 0.86
CA VAL A 84 -4.19 -11.09 1.59
C VAL A 84 -4.35 -9.87 2.50
N TYR A 85 -4.96 -8.80 1.99
CA TYR A 85 -5.29 -7.61 2.77
C TYR A 85 -6.19 -7.93 3.96
N ASN A 86 -7.27 -8.68 3.77
CA ASN A 86 -8.23 -9.02 4.82
C ASN A 86 -7.57 -9.84 5.95
N TYR A 87 -6.79 -10.86 5.61
CA TYR A 87 -6.05 -11.62 6.62
C TYR A 87 -4.99 -10.78 7.32
N TYR A 88 -4.27 -9.94 6.59
CA TYR A 88 -3.24 -9.11 7.19
C TYR A 88 -3.81 -8.00 8.09
N MET A 89 -4.96 -7.43 7.72
CA MET A 89 -5.67 -6.47 8.56
C MET A 89 -6.15 -7.12 9.86
N GLN A 90 -6.74 -8.33 9.77
CA GLN A 90 -7.10 -9.11 10.96
C GLN A 90 -5.88 -9.40 11.85
N TYR A 91 -4.72 -9.67 11.25
CA TYR A 91 -3.49 -9.85 12.01
C TYR A 91 -3.09 -8.59 12.78
N ILE A 92 -3.12 -7.43 12.13
CA ILE A 92 -2.72 -6.18 12.75
C ILE A 92 -3.67 -5.76 13.89
N THR A 93 -4.97 -6.05 13.77
CA THR A 93 -5.97 -5.73 14.78
C THR A 93 -5.98 -6.73 15.93
N ASN A 94 -6.00 -8.05 15.64
CA ASN A 94 -6.16 -9.09 16.67
C ASN A 94 -4.82 -9.65 17.20
N SER A 95 -3.69 -9.29 16.58
CA SER A 95 -2.35 -9.78 16.95
C SER A 95 -2.13 -11.31 16.84
N GLU A 96 -3.10 -12.07 16.35
CA GLU A 96 -2.99 -13.52 16.21
C GLU A 96 -2.17 -13.92 14.96
N ARG A 97 -1.02 -14.57 15.18
CA ARG A 97 -0.09 -14.99 14.10
C ARG A 97 -0.68 -15.93 13.04
N ILE A 98 -1.80 -16.58 13.33
CA ILE A 98 -2.46 -17.46 12.36
C ILE A 98 -2.89 -16.68 11.12
N PHE A 99 -3.32 -15.43 11.28
CA PHE A 99 -3.76 -14.58 10.19
C PHE A 99 -2.59 -14.13 9.31
N LEU A 100 -1.44 -13.80 9.90
CA LEU A 100 -0.21 -13.54 9.14
C LEU A 100 0.19 -14.75 8.29
N THR A 101 0.11 -15.94 8.87
CA THR A 101 0.44 -17.19 8.15
C THR A 101 -0.52 -17.44 6.98
N ARG A 102 -1.83 -17.15 7.16
CA ARG A 102 -2.82 -17.23 6.07
C ARG A 102 -2.53 -16.20 4.98
N ALA A 103 -2.24 -14.95 5.35
CA ALA A 103 -1.88 -13.90 4.41
C ALA A 103 -0.65 -14.28 3.57
N ARG A 104 0.37 -14.88 4.19
CA ARG A 104 1.57 -15.38 3.49
C ARG A 104 1.26 -16.46 2.46
N ARG A 105 0.41 -17.43 2.82
CA ARG A 105 -0.02 -18.50 1.89
C ARG A 105 -0.80 -17.91 0.71
N ALA A 106 -1.78 -17.05 0.99
CA ALA A 106 -2.55 -16.36 -0.03
C ALA A 106 -1.65 -15.53 -0.95
N LEU A 107 -0.57 -14.91 -0.43
CA LEU A 107 0.40 -14.20 -1.26
C LEU A 107 1.15 -15.12 -2.25
N MET A 108 1.44 -16.36 -1.85
CA MET A 108 2.12 -17.34 -2.70
C MET A 108 1.23 -17.86 -3.83
N GLU A 109 -0.08 -17.97 -3.59
CA GLU A 109 -1.06 -18.46 -4.58
C GLU A 109 -1.32 -17.46 -5.72
N ILE A 110 -0.91 -16.19 -5.54
CA ILE A 110 -1.10 -15.11 -6.51
C ILE A 110 0.04 -15.04 -7.54
N ASN A 111 1.20 -15.64 -7.23
CA ASN A 111 2.35 -15.72 -8.12
C ASN A 111 2.22 -16.91 -9.09
#